data_AF-A0A916M7Q8-F1
#
_entry.id   AF-A0A916M7Q8-F1
#
_cell.length_a   1.000
_cell.length_b   1.000
_cell.length_c   1.000
_cell.angle_alpha   90.00
_cell.angle_beta   90.00
_cell.angle_gamma   90.00
#
_symmetry.space_group_name_H-M   'P 1'
#
loop_
_entity.id
_entity.type
_entity.pdbx_description
1 polymer ?
#
loop_
_entity_poly.entity_id
_entity_poly.type
_entity_poly.pdbx_seq_one_letter_code
_entity_poly.pdbx_strand_id
1 'polypeptide(L)'
;AMGIDRQRIVDNFYPAGSEVASHFTPCAIPNGCVGDAWYEFDATAAKAKLAEAGFPDGFKTKLYYRDVVRGYLPNVSTVAQDIQAQLKENLNIDAEIVVMESGAFIDASGTGSLDGLYLLGWGADYPHITNFLDYHFGAANPQFGNQSETYTDLLVQGAQIGIPADAESIYVEANNAIREFVPMIPVAHGGSATAYRADVTNQQASPLTNEYFAVSDPGGRDVFVWMQNAEPISMFCADESDGESLRACEQVTEALYSYVVNGTDTVPALAESCTPNDDLTVWTCALRQGVTFSDGSAFDAADVVATFNMGLNIASPTHKGNTGTFFYYDYLWGLMKKPGG
;
A
#
# COMPACT_ATOMS: atom_id res chain seq x y z
N ALA A 1 -0.34 11.96 18.00
CA ALA A 1 -1.13 10.74 18.24
C ALA A 1 -2.29 10.98 19.23
N MET A 2 -2.02 11.24 20.51
CA MET A 2 -3.05 11.28 21.57
C MET A 2 -4.08 12.41 21.48
N GLY A 3 -3.83 13.47 20.70
CA GLY A 3 -4.76 14.60 20.56
C GLY A 3 -5.85 14.44 19.49
N ILE A 4 -5.90 13.29 18.81
CA ILE A 4 -6.91 12.96 17.80
C ILE A 4 -7.79 11.82 18.33
N ASP A 5 -9.08 12.09 18.45
CA ASP A 5 -10.15 11.12 18.69
C ASP A 5 -10.44 10.35 17.41
N ARG A 6 -9.75 9.21 17.28
CA ARG A 6 -9.86 8.32 16.13
C ARG A 6 -11.17 7.54 16.10
N GLN A 7 -11.74 7.25 17.28
CA GLN A 7 -13.03 6.56 17.39
C GLN A 7 -14.14 7.42 16.81
N ARG A 8 -14.17 8.71 17.16
CA ARG A 8 -15.09 9.69 16.56
C ARG A 8 -14.97 9.74 15.02
N ILE A 9 -13.76 9.69 14.49
CA ILE A 9 -13.54 9.71 13.03
C ILE A 9 -14.14 8.46 12.39
N VAL A 10 -13.88 7.28 12.95
CA VAL A 10 -14.42 6.01 12.44
C VAL A 10 -15.94 5.97 12.53
N ASP A 11 -16.52 6.30 13.69
CA ASP A 11 -17.96 6.23 13.92
C ASP A 11 -18.76 7.14 12.99
N ASN A 12 -18.22 8.32 12.66
CA ASN A 12 -18.93 9.33 11.88
C ASN A 12 -18.69 9.23 10.38
N PHE A 13 -17.51 8.77 9.95
CA PHE A 13 -17.06 8.94 8.56
C PHE A 13 -16.67 7.64 7.86
N TYR A 14 -16.61 6.51 8.56
CA TYR A 14 -16.27 5.23 7.96
C TYR A 14 -17.50 4.32 7.83
N PRO A 15 -17.56 3.47 6.77
CA PRO A 15 -18.66 2.55 6.58
C PRO A 15 -18.65 1.40 7.61
N ALA A 16 -19.76 0.69 7.72
CA ALA A 16 -19.83 -0.54 8.48
C ALA A 16 -18.75 -1.55 8.07
N GLY A 17 -18.20 -2.28 9.04
CA GLY A 17 -17.05 -3.16 8.83
C GLY A 17 -15.68 -2.47 8.99
N SER A 18 -15.66 -1.16 9.20
CA SER A 18 -14.44 -0.44 9.59
C SER A 18 -14.18 -0.53 11.09
N GLU A 19 -12.91 -0.45 11.47
CA GLU A 19 -12.48 -0.42 12.86
C GLU A 19 -11.42 0.65 13.11
N VAL A 20 -11.33 1.14 14.35
CA VAL A 20 -10.21 1.98 14.78
C VAL A 20 -8.95 1.13 14.77
N ALA A 21 -7.91 1.63 14.10
CA ALA A 21 -6.67 0.89 13.96
C ALA A 21 -5.96 0.77 15.32
N SER A 22 -5.77 -0.46 15.80
CA SER A 22 -4.98 -0.72 17.03
C SER A 22 -3.48 -0.75 16.74
N HIS A 23 -3.09 -1.03 15.49
CA HIS A 23 -1.71 -1.07 15.02
C HIS A 23 -1.65 -0.42 13.64
N PHE A 24 -0.44 -0.22 13.10
CA PHE A 24 -0.31 0.30 11.73
C PHE A 24 -0.84 -0.71 10.70
N THR A 25 -0.44 -1.96 10.84
CA THR A 25 -0.84 -3.06 9.95
C THR A 25 -2.12 -3.73 10.47
N PRO A 26 -3.10 -4.05 9.60
CA PRO A 26 -4.30 -4.78 10.00
C PRO A 26 -3.98 -6.16 10.62
N CYS A 27 -4.77 -6.58 11.61
CA CYS A 27 -4.63 -7.90 12.26
C CYS A 27 -4.78 -9.10 11.31
N ALA A 28 -5.39 -8.90 10.15
CA ALA A 28 -5.51 -9.95 9.13
C ALA A 28 -4.16 -10.36 8.52
N ILE A 29 -3.13 -9.51 8.66
CA ILE A 29 -1.77 -9.79 8.22
C ILE A 29 -1.00 -10.45 9.38
N PRO A 30 -0.34 -11.60 9.18
CA PRO A 30 0.53 -12.20 10.19
C PRO A 30 1.53 -11.18 10.76
N ASN A 31 1.70 -11.19 12.08
CA ASN A 31 2.50 -10.21 12.84
C ASN A 31 2.03 -8.74 12.78
N GLY A 32 0.92 -8.44 12.10
CA GLY A 32 0.48 -7.06 11.87
C GLY A 32 0.04 -6.33 13.15
N CYS A 33 -0.56 -7.05 14.10
CA CYS A 33 -1.07 -6.47 15.34
C CYS A 33 -0.52 -7.13 16.61
N VAL A 34 0.78 -7.41 16.60
CA VAL A 34 1.54 -7.86 17.78
C VAL A 34 2.26 -6.69 18.43
N GLY A 35 2.48 -6.77 19.74
CA GLY A 35 3.03 -5.68 20.54
C GLY A 35 1.94 -4.84 21.21
N ASP A 36 2.28 -3.60 21.53
CA ASP A 36 1.40 -2.69 22.25
C ASP A 36 0.46 -1.96 21.28
N ALA A 37 -0.83 -1.95 21.61
CA ALA A 37 -1.82 -1.19 20.86
C ALA A 37 -1.53 0.32 20.87
N TRP A 38 -1.96 0.99 19.81
CA TRP A 38 -1.74 2.42 19.57
C TRP A 38 -2.33 3.30 20.68
N TYR A 39 -1.82 4.52 20.79
CA TYR A 39 -2.26 5.46 21.81
C TYR A 39 -3.76 5.77 21.72
N GLU A 40 -4.41 5.73 22.87
CA GLU A 40 -5.78 6.22 23.04
C GLU A 40 -5.85 7.75 23.01
N PHE A 41 -7.05 8.27 22.78
CA PHE A 41 -7.31 9.71 22.83
C PHE A 41 -7.19 10.23 24.26
N ASP A 42 -6.27 11.19 24.45
CA ASP A 42 -6.10 11.93 25.70
C ASP A 42 -5.51 13.31 25.37
N ALA A 43 -6.42 14.28 25.19
CA ALA A 43 -6.06 15.66 24.91
C ALA A 43 -5.27 16.33 26.05
N THR A 44 -5.47 15.90 27.30
CA THR A 44 -4.76 16.46 28.46
C THR A 44 -3.29 16.09 28.41
N ALA A 45 -3.00 14.80 28.25
CA ALA A 45 -1.64 14.31 28.12
C ALA A 45 -0.96 14.81 26.84
N ALA A 46 -1.71 14.92 25.73
CA ALA A 46 -1.19 15.50 24.49
C ALA A 46 -0.75 16.96 24.66
N LYS A 47 -1.54 17.81 25.35
CA LYS A 47 -1.15 19.20 25.67
C LYS A 47 0.08 19.26 26.55
N ALA A 48 0.19 18.37 27.55
CA ALA A 48 1.36 18.29 28.40
C ALA A 48 2.63 17.96 27.59
N LYS A 49 2.54 17.01 26.65
CA LYS A 49 3.65 16.67 25.74
C LYS A 49 4.06 17.83 24.83
N LEU A 50 3.09 18.59 24.30
CA LEU A 50 3.41 19.79 23.52
C LEU A 50 4.12 20.86 24.36
N ALA A 51 3.68 21.08 25.60
CA ALA A 51 4.34 22.01 26.51
C ALA A 51 5.77 21.58 26.86
N GLU A 52 5.99 20.29 27.14
CA GLU A 52 7.33 19.69 27.36
C GLU A 52 8.24 19.89 26.13
N ALA A 53 7.68 19.79 24.93
CA ALA A 53 8.38 20.01 23.67
C ALA A 53 8.60 21.49 23.32
N GLY A 54 8.14 22.43 24.15
CA GLY A 54 8.31 23.88 23.93
C GLY A 54 7.22 24.53 23.06
N PHE A 55 6.10 23.84 22.83
CA PHE A 55 4.94 24.34 22.08
C PHE A 55 3.66 24.44 22.95
N PRO A 56 3.69 25.08 24.14
CA PRO A 56 2.53 25.13 25.04
C PRO A 56 1.31 25.84 24.42
N ASP A 57 1.54 26.75 23.47
CA ASP A 57 0.51 27.51 22.76
C ASP A 57 0.19 26.94 21.37
N GLY A 58 0.65 25.72 21.05
CA GLY A 58 0.51 25.14 19.72
C GLY A 58 1.42 25.77 18.67
N PHE A 59 1.15 25.49 17.39
CA PHE A 59 1.92 25.98 16.25
C PHE A 59 1.08 25.93 14.97
N LYS A 60 1.63 26.47 13.87
CA LYS A 60 1.02 26.40 12.53
C LYS A 60 1.63 25.28 11.71
N THR A 61 0.80 24.58 10.94
CA THR A 61 1.25 23.54 10.01
C THR A 61 0.31 23.47 8.82
N LYS A 62 0.55 22.52 7.91
CA LYS A 62 -0.35 22.18 6.82
C LYS A 62 -0.87 20.76 6.99
N LEU A 63 -2.01 20.47 6.38
CA LEU A 63 -2.61 19.16 6.25
C LEU A 63 -2.90 18.89 4.77
N TYR A 64 -1.99 18.16 4.12
CA TYR A 64 -2.11 17.82 2.71
C TYR A 64 -2.96 16.56 2.49
N TYR A 65 -3.74 16.53 1.41
CA TYR A 65 -4.38 15.29 0.95
C TYR A 65 -4.71 15.37 -0.55
N ARG A 66 -4.96 14.21 -1.17
CA ARG A 66 -5.62 14.10 -2.47
C ARG A 66 -7.08 13.73 -2.29
N ASP A 67 -8.01 14.39 -2.98
CA ASP A 67 -9.45 14.17 -2.82
C ASP A 67 -9.94 12.99 -3.66
N VAL A 68 -9.39 11.80 -3.39
CA VAL A 68 -9.74 10.57 -4.07
C VAL A 68 -10.13 9.50 -3.06
N VAL A 69 -11.35 8.97 -3.21
CA VAL A 69 -11.94 7.98 -2.29
C VAL A 69 -11.09 6.70 -2.30
N ARG A 70 -10.81 6.17 -1.10
CA ARG A 70 -10.07 4.91 -0.91
C ARG A 70 -10.71 4.12 0.22
N GLY A 71 -10.56 2.80 0.23
CA GLY A 71 -11.11 1.95 1.30
C GLY A 71 -10.60 2.37 2.68
N TYR A 72 -9.33 2.76 2.78
CA TYR A 72 -8.71 3.24 4.02
C TYR A 72 -9.12 4.68 4.40
N LEU A 73 -9.73 5.46 3.49
CA LEU A 73 -10.12 6.86 3.72
C LEU A 73 -11.28 7.27 2.78
N PRO A 74 -12.54 6.96 3.14
CA PRO A 74 -13.68 7.08 2.24
C PRO A 74 -14.26 8.51 2.11
N ASN A 75 -14.17 9.33 3.16
CA ASN A 75 -14.72 10.69 3.21
C ASN A 75 -13.59 11.73 3.40
N VAL A 76 -12.63 11.76 2.46
CA VAL A 76 -11.32 12.43 2.62
C VAL A 76 -11.43 13.87 3.13
N SER A 77 -12.16 14.74 2.41
CA SER A 77 -12.31 16.16 2.77
C SER A 77 -12.93 16.37 4.16
N THR A 78 -13.96 15.60 4.50
CA THR A 78 -14.62 15.70 5.82
C THR A 78 -13.73 15.20 6.94
N VAL A 79 -13.00 14.10 6.73
CA VAL A 79 -12.03 13.59 7.71
C VAL A 79 -10.89 14.60 7.92
N ALA A 80 -10.40 15.25 6.84
CA ALA A 80 -9.40 16.31 6.95
C ALA A 80 -9.90 17.52 7.76
N GLN A 81 -11.13 17.95 7.54
CA GLN A 81 -11.77 19.03 8.30
C GLN A 81 -11.97 18.67 9.77
N ASP A 82 -12.37 17.42 10.06
CA ASP A 82 -12.52 16.95 11.44
C ASP A 82 -11.16 16.89 12.15
N ILE A 83 -10.12 16.34 11.51
CA ILE A 83 -8.75 16.35 12.04
C ILE A 83 -8.25 17.78 12.27
N GLN A 84 -8.45 18.71 11.32
CA GLN A 84 -8.10 20.11 11.47
C GLN A 84 -8.79 20.74 12.69
N ALA A 85 -10.09 20.51 12.86
CA ALA A 85 -10.86 21.01 14.00
C ALA A 85 -10.35 20.41 15.32
N GLN A 86 -10.12 19.10 15.37
CA GLN A 86 -9.58 18.43 16.54
C GLN A 86 -8.18 18.94 16.92
N LEU A 87 -7.28 19.13 15.94
CA LEU A 87 -5.96 19.73 16.16
C LEU A 87 -6.09 21.14 16.79
N LYS A 88 -7.04 21.94 16.29
CA LYS A 88 -7.28 23.29 16.82
C LYS A 88 -7.87 23.27 18.22
N GLU A 89 -8.92 22.50 18.44
CA GLU A 89 -9.66 22.44 19.71
C GLU A 89 -8.85 21.76 20.82
N ASN A 90 -8.21 20.64 20.49
CA ASN A 90 -7.51 19.81 21.47
C ASN A 90 -6.08 20.28 21.72
N LEU A 91 -5.42 20.93 20.77
CA LEU A 91 -3.98 21.22 20.86
C LEU A 91 -3.59 22.66 20.48
N ASN A 92 -4.56 23.49 20.08
CA ASN A 92 -4.32 24.81 19.51
C ASN A 92 -3.38 24.81 18.28
N ILE A 93 -3.29 23.68 17.57
CA ILE A 93 -2.54 23.58 16.32
C ILE A 93 -3.40 24.13 15.19
N ASP A 94 -2.88 25.11 14.45
CA ASP A 94 -3.54 25.76 13.33
C ASP A 94 -3.03 25.13 12.02
N ALA A 95 -3.76 24.13 11.52
CA ALA A 95 -3.42 23.41 10.31
C ALA A 95 -4.14 24.00 9.08
N GLU A 96 -3.40 24.41 8.06
CA GLU A 96 -3.98 24.80 6.76
C GLU A 96 -4.28 23.55 5.92
N ILE A 97 -5.52 23.36 5.49
CA ILE A 97 -5.87 22.27 4.57
C ILE A 97 -5.36 22.61 3.16
N VAL A 98 -4.59 21.68 2.57
CA VAL A 98 -4.05 21.81 1.21
C VAL A 98 -4.46 20.60 0.39
N VAL A 99 -5.35 20.80 -0.59
CA VAL A 99 -5.77 19.74 -1.52
C VAL A 99 -4.83 19.72 -2.72
N MET A 100 -4.35 18.55 -3.08
CA MET A 100 -3.44 18.33 -4.22
C MET A 100 -4.08 17.43 -5.27
N GLU A 101 -3.64 17.59 -6.52
CA GLU A 101 -3.90 16.62 -7.59
C GLU A 101 -3.27 15.26 -7.21
N SER A 102 -3.89 14.16 -7.60
CA SER A 102 -3.55 12.80 -7.14
C SER A 102 -2.12 12.40 -7.47
N GLY A 103 -1.68 12.55 -8.73
CA GLY A 103 -0.32 12.22 -9.15
C GLY A 103 0.71 13.09 -8.43
N ALA A 104 0.49 14.41 -8.43
CA ALA A 104 1.37 15.35 -7.74
C ALA A 104 1.48 15.08 -6.23
N PHE A 105 0.39 14.66 -5.58
CA PHE A 105 0.39 14.28 -4.16
C PHE A 105 1.20 13.01 -3.90
N ILE A 106 1.04 11.98 -4.74
CA ILE A 106 1.78 10.72 -4.60
C ILE A 106 3.29 10.97 -4.78
N ASP A 107 3.68 11.73 -5.80
CA ASP A 107 5.08 12.09 -6.02
C ASP A 107 5.65 12.89 -4.84
N ALA A 108 4.92 13.91 -4.36
CA ALA A 108 5.39 14.77 -3.27
C ALA A 108 5.48 14.02 -1.93
N SER A 109 4.49 13.18 -1.62
CA SER A 109 4.51 12.37 -0.38
C SER A 109 5.56 11.27 -0.45
N GLY A 110 5.69 10.55 -1.57
CA GLY A 110 6.69 9.50 -1.74
C GLY A 110 8.13 10.00 -1.69
N THR A 111 8.39 11.23 -2.15
CA THR A 111 9.73 11.85 -2.09
C THR A 111 10.02 12.57 -0.78
N GLY A 112 9.08 12.62 0.17
CA GLY A 112 9.24 13.35 1.42
C GLY A 112 9.29 14.88 1.25
N SER A 113 8.69 15.41 0.18
CA SER A 113 8.76 16.85 -0.16
C SER A 113 7.68 17.70 0.53
N LEU A 114 6.74 17.07 1.24
CA LEU A 114 5.67 17.77 1.96
C LEU A 114 6.17 18.33 3.31
N ASP A 115 5.97 19.62 3.55
CA ASP A 115 6.44 20.36 4.74
C ASP A 115 5.41 20.41 5.89
N GLY A 116 4.51 19.42 5.97
CA GLY A 116 3.42 19.38 6.94
C GLY A 116 2.85 17.98 7.15
N LEU A 117 1.72 17.91 7.85
CA LEU A 117 0.96 16.68 8.00
C LEU A 117 0.29 16.32 6.67
N TYR A 118 0.00 15.04 6.46
CA TYR A 118 -0.78 14.62 5.30
C TYR A 118 -1.61 13.37 5.58
N LEU A 119 -2.72 13.24 4.85
CA LEU A 119 -3.58 12.05 4.92
C LEU A 119 -3.18 11.06 3.82
N LEU A 120 -2.71 9.91 4.27
CA LEU A 120 -2.32 8.79 3.43
C LEU A 120 -2.86 7.50 4.04
N GLY A 121 -2.82 6.43 3.27
CA GLY A 121 -3.06 5.07 3.76
C GLY A 121 -2.63 4.06 2.71
N TRP A 122 -2.84 2.80 3.03
CA TRP A 122 -2.35 1.69 2.24
C TRP A 122 -3.42 0.60 2.09
N GLY A 123 -3.50 0.01 0.90
CA GLY A 123 -4.16 -1.27 0.68
C GLY A 123 -3.09 -2.31 0.41
N ALA A 124 -3.25 -3.53 0.91
CA ALA A 124 -2.25 -4.57 0.69
C ALA A 124 -2.13 -4.93 -0.79
N ASP A 125 -0.91 -4.92 -1.33
CA ASP A 125 -0.57 -5.53 -2.64
C ASP A 125 -0.26 -7.03 -2.49
N TYR A 126 0.26 -7.42 -1.33
CA TYR A 126 0.53 -8.82 -0.97
C TYR A 126 0.37 -9.05 0.54
N PRO A 127 -0.02 -10.27 0.96
CA PRO A 127 -0.49 -10.54 2.33
C PRO A 127 0.66 -10.74 3.34
N HIS A 128 1.64 -9.84 3.36
CA HIS A 128 2.80 -9.91 4.25
C HIS A 128 3.07 -8.56 4.91
N ILE A 129 3.57 -8.58 6.14
CA ILE A 129 3.78 -7.36 6.93
C ILE A 129 4.78 -6.40 6.31
N THR A 130 5.74 -6.90 5.53
CA THR A 130 6.72 -6.07 4.79
C THR A 130 6.04 -5.17 3.75
N ASN A 131 4.88 -5.56 3.21
CA ASN A 131 4.10 -4.71 2.31
C ASN A 131 3.58 -3.45 2.99
N PHE A 132 3.50 -3.45 4.32
CA PHE A 132 3.09 -2.29 5.12
C PHE A 132 4.31 -1.60 5.72
N LEU A 133 5.10 -2.32 6.52
CA LEU A 133 6.15 -1.70 7.34
C LEU A 133 7.38 -1.32 6.52
N ASP A 134 7.92 -2.24 5.73
CA ASP A 134 9.14 -1.97 4.95
C ASP A 134 8.88 -0.95 3.86
N TYR A 135 7.69 -1.00 3.23
CA TYR A 135 7.27 -0.02 2.25
C TYR A 135 7.30 1.38 2.87
N HIS A 136 6.63 1.61 4.00
CA HIS A 136 6.46 2.96 4.57
C HIS A 136 7.62 3.44 5.46
N PHE A 137 8.28 2.52 6.16
CA PHE A 137 9.21 2.82 7.25
C PHE A 137 10.60 2.21 7.03
N GLY A 138 10.89 1.65 5.85
CA GLY A 138 12.24 1.23 5.49
C GLY A 138 13.23 2.39 5.50
N ALA A 139 14.50 2.13 5.85
CA ALA A 139 15.53 3.17 6.03
C ALA A 139 15.74 4.09 4.81
N ALA A 140 15.52 3.57 3.61
CA ALA A 140 15.67 4.32 2.36
C ALA A 140 14.41 5.11 1.96
N ASN A 141 13.28 4.96 2.67
CA ASN A 141 12.05 5.64 2.32
C ASN A 141 12.00 7.05 2.97
N PRO A 142 11.99 8.14 2.17
CA PRO A 142 11.98 9.51 2.67
C PRO A 142 10.59 10.03 3.06
N GLN A 143 9.52 9.26 2.84
CA GLN A 143 8.12 9.70 2.92
C GLN A 143 7.77 10.41 4.24
N PHE A 144 8.29 9.93 5.37
CA PHE A 144 8.05 10.50 6.70
C PHE A 144 9.28 11.22 7.28
N GLY A 145 10.21 11.65 6.42
CA GLY A 145 11.46 12.29 6.82
C GLY A 145 12.53 11.30 7.29
N ASN A 146 13.35 11.72 8.24
CA ASN A 146 14.41 10.87 8.79
C ASN A 146 13.81 9.73 9.61
N GLN A 147 14.14 8.49 9.26
CA GLN A 147 13.71 7.31 9.99
C GLN A 147 14.58 7.06 11.25
N SER A 148 14.13 6.17 12.13
CA SER A 148 14.91 5.71 13.30
C SER A 148 15.59 4.38 13.01
N GLU A 149 16.90 4.32 13.22
CA GLU A 149 17.70 3.09 13.10
C GLU A 149 17.10 1.93 13.93
N THR A 150 16.48 2.23 15.07
CA THR A 150 15.87 1.24 15.96
C THR A 150 14.86 0.35 15.23
N TYR A 151 13.84 0.91 14.58
CA TYR A 151 12.88 0.07 13.86
C TYR A 151 13.39 -0.36 12.49
N THR A 152 14.19 0.45 11.78
CA THR A 152 14.64 0.06 10.44
C THR A 152 15.51 -1.20 10.47
N ASP A 153 16.36 -1.33 11.50
CA ASP A 153 17.19 -2.53 11.67
C ASP A 153 16.36 -3.76 12.03
N LEU A 154 15.27 -3.59 12.80
CA LEU A 154 14.34 -4.66 13.13
C LEU A 154 13.55 -5.11 11.89
N LEU A 155 13.11 -4.18 11.03
CA LEU A 155 12.43 -4.51 9.78
C LEU A 155 13.34 -5.33 8.86
N VAL A 156 14.61 -4.93 8.69
CA VAL A 156 15.58 -5.69 7.89
C VAL A 156 15.78 -7.10 8.44
N GLN A 157 15.87 -7.27 9.76
CA GLN A 157 16.00 -8.59 10.39
C GLN A 157 14.74 -9.44 10.20
N GLY A 158 13.56 -8.86 10.42
CA GLY A 158 12.28 -9.56 10.27
C GLY A 158 12.03 -10.04 8.84
N ALA A 159 12.35 -9.20 7.85
CA ALA A 159 12.18 -9.51 6.42
C ALA A 159 13.05 -10.69 5.94
N GLN A 160 14.11 -11.05 6.66
CA GLN A 160 14.98 -12.19 6.34
C GLN A 160 14.45 -13.54 6.86
N ILE A 161 13.36 -13.54 7.64
CA ILE A 161 12.80 -14.75 8.25
C ILE A 161 11.60 -15.23 7.42
N GLY A 162 11.77 -16.35 6.72
CA GLY A 162 10.75 -16.89 5.81
C GLY A 162 9.55 -17.55 6.50
N ILE A 163 9.61 -17.81 7.81
CA ILE A 163 8.52 -18.41 8.59
C ILE A 163 7.92 -17.32 9.50
N PRO A 164 6.68 -16.86 9.27
CA PRO A 164 6.11 -15.74 10.01
C PRO A 164 6.13 -15.90 11.54
N ALA A 165 5.89 -17.12 12.05
CA ALA A 165 5.90 -17.41 13.48
C ALA A 165 7.27 -17.19 14.13
N ASP A 166 8.36 -17.44 13.39
CA ASP A 166 9.72 -17.24 13.90
C ASP A 166 10.11 -15.75 13.91
N ALA A 167 9.38 -14.90 13.17
CA ALA A 167 9.62 -13.46 13.09
C ALA A 167 8.79 -12.65 14.12
N GLU A 168 7.86 -13.29 14.84
CA GLU A 168 6.89 -12.59 15.70
C GLU A 168 7.55 -11.68 16.74
N SER A 169 8.57 -12.16 17.45
CA SER A 169 9.25 -11.37 18.49
C SER A 169 9.94 -10.13 17.94
N ILE A 170 10.50 -10.21 16.72
CA ILE A 170 11.13 -9.06 16.07
C ILE A 170 10.07 -8.03 15.68
N TYR A 171 8.92 -8.48 15.16
CA TYR A 171 7.84 -7.56 14.81
C TYR A 171 7.12 -6.96 16.02
N VAL A 172 7.11 -7.63 17.18
CA VAL A 172 6.70 -7.01 18.46
C VAL A 172 7.60 -5.81 18.78
N GLU A 173 8.91 -5.98 18.72
CA GLU A 173 9.87 -4.89 18.96
C GLU A 173 9.74 -3.79 17.90
N ALA A 174 9.59 -4.17 16.62
CA ALA A 174 9.47 -3.22 15.51
C ALA A 174 8.20 -2.36 15.62
N ASN A 175 7.04 -2.99 15.86
CA ASN A 175 5.77 -2.28 16.03
C ASN A 175 5.81 -1.32 17.22
N ASN A 176 6.41 -1.75 18.34
CA ASN A 176 6.58 -0.89 19.52
C ASN A 176 7.51 0.29 19.24
N ALA A 177 8.62 0.08 18.53
CA ALA A 177 9.55 1.15 18.16
C ALA A 177 8.92 2.15 17.18
N ILE A 178 8.13 1.68 16.20
CA ILE A 178 7.35 2.54 15.29
C ILE A 178 6.31 3.34 16.06
N ARG A 179 5.61 2.70 17.01
CA ARG A 179 4.66 3.35 17.91
C ARG A 179 5.32 4.40 18.79
N GLU A 180 6.55 4.20 19.26
CA GLU A 180 7.28 5.20 20.04
C GLU A 180 7.73 6.38 19.16
N PHE A 181 8.19 6.11 17.94
CA PHE A 181 8.66 7.14 17.01
C PHE A 181 7.53 7.96 16.38
N VAL A 182 6.35 7.36 16.19
CA VAL A 182 5.14 7.99 15.63
C VAL A 182 5.38 8.62 14.23
N PRO A 183 5.89 7.87 13.23
CA PRO A 183 6.05 8.41 11.88
C PRO A 183 4.70 8.69 11.20
N MET A 184 3.68 7.91 11.55
CA MET A 184 2.30 8.06 11.10
C MET A 184 1.33 7.73 12.24
N ILE A 185 0.12 8.31 12.20
CA ILE A 185 -0.97 8.00 13.13
C ILE A 185 -1.96 7.07 12.41
N PRO A 186 -2.03 5.77 12.74
CA PRO A 186 -3.04 4.88 12.19
C PRO A 186 -4.41 5.28 12.75
N VAL A 187 -5.33 5.64 11.85
CA VAL A 187 -6.68 6.08 12.21
C VAL A 187 -7.65 4.91 12.17
N ALA A 188 -7.71 4.20 11.05
CA ALA A 188 -8.70 3.16 10.81
C ALA A 188 -8.18 2.06 9.89
N HIS A 189 -8.75 0.87 10.03
CA HIS A 189 -8.79 -0.13 8.97
C HIS A 189 -10.21 -0.09 8.39
N GLY A 190 -10.32 0.40 7.15
CA GLY A 190 -11.61 0.68 6.54
C GLY A 190 -12.27 -0.56 5.95
N GLY A 191 -13.56 -0.73 6.22
CA GLY A 191 -14.38 -1.72 5.55
C GLY A 191 -14.51 -1.38 4.06
N SER A 192 -14.35 -2.40 3.22
CA SER A 192 -14.51 -2.29 1.77
C SER A 192 -15.67 -3.16 1.29
N ALA A 193 -16.29 -2.76 0.19
CA ALA A 193 -17.33 -3.53 -0.46
C ALA A 193 -17.32 -3.28 -1.97
N THR A 194 -17.66 -4.30 -2.73
CA THR A 194 -17.94 -4.22 -4.17
C THR A 194 -19.45 -4.31 -4.39
N ALA A 195 -19.96 -3.52 -5.33
CA ALA A 195 -21.38 -3.51 -5.67
C ALA A 195 -21.57 -3.92 -7.13
N TYR A 196 -22.52 -4.84 -7.36
CA TYR A 196 -22.79 -5.39 -8.68
C TYR A 196 -24.26 -5.20 -9.06
N ARG A 197 -24.54 -5.10 -10.36
CA ARG A 197 -25.90 -5.25 -10.86
C ARG A 197 -26.43 -6.64 -10.50
N ALA A 198 -27.72 -6.72 -10.18
CA ALA A 198 -28.36 -7.95 -9.71
C ALA A 198 -28.29 -9.14 -10.70
N ASP A 199 -28.06 -8.88 -11.99
CA ASP A 199 -27.91 -9.88 -13.05
C ASP A 199 -26.46 -10.36 -13.25
N VAL A 200 -25.48 -9.75 -12.59
CA VAL A 200 -24.09 -10.27 -12.60
C VAL A 200 -24.05 -11.55 -11.77
N THR A 201 -23.35 -12.58 -12.24
CA THR A 201 -23.05 -13.78 -11.45
C THR A 201 -21.54 -13.97 -11.33
N ASN A 202 -21.09 -14.78 -10.36
CA ASN A 202 -19.67 -14.87 -9.97
C ASN A 202 -19.07 -13.49 -9.63
N GLN A 203 -19.74 -12.75 -8.74
CA GLN A 203 -19.23 -11.49 -8.23
C GLN A 203 -17.90 -11.69 -7.50
N GLN A 204 -17.03 -10.70 -7.58
CA GLN A 204 -15.71 -10.72 -6.97
C GLN A 204 -15.65 -9.71 -5.80
N ALA A 205 -14.86 -10.02 -4.80
CA ALA A 205 -14.57 -9.13 -3.69
C ALA A 205 -13.19 -9.52 -3.18
N SER A 206 -12.16 -8.94 -3.79
CA SER A 206 -10.80 -9.33 -3.45
C SER A 206 -10.36 -8.65 -2.15
N PRO A 207 -9.68 -9.38 -1.24
CA PRO A 207 -9.04 -8.77 -0.07
C PRO A 207 -7.88 -7.83 -0.45
N LEU A 208 -7.33 -7.93 -1.66
CA LEU A 208 -6.25 -7.10 -2.19
C LEU A 208 -6.74 -6.07 -3.22
N THR A 209 -8.07 -5.94 -3.40
CA THR A 209 -8.71 -5.03 -4.36
C THR A 209 -8.35 -5.28 -5.84
N ASN A 210 -7.94 -6.52 -6.16
CA ASN A 210 -7.63 -7.03 -7.50
C ASN A 210 -8.72 -7.97 -8.04
N GLU A 211 -9.91 -7.43 -8.26
CA GLU A 211 -11.02 -8.22 -8.81
C GLU A 211 -10.67 -8.76 -10.21
N TYR A 212 -10.70 -10.09 -10.38
CA TYR A 212 -10.46 -10.72 -11.68
C TYR A 212 -11.74 -10.75 -12.52
N PHE A 213 -11.89 -9.82 -13.46
CA PHE A 213 -13.17 -9.66 -14.17
C PHE A 213 -13.45 -10.79 -15.15
N ALA A 214 -12.43 -11.49 -15.64
CA ALA A 214 -12.59 -12.57 -16.61
C ALA A 214 -13.45 -13.75 -16.10
N VAL A 215 -13.57 -13.92 -14.78
CA VAL A 215 -14.42 -14.96 -14.16
C VAL A 215 -15.81 -14.47 -13.76
N SER A 216 -16.08 -13.16 -13.89
CA SER A 216 -17.41 -12.57 -13.65
C SER A 216 -18.30 -12.72 -14.89
N ASP A 217 -19.55 -13.11 -14.70
CA ASP A 217 -20.54 -13.15 -15.79
C ASP A 217 -21.37 -11.87 -15.77
N PRO A 218 -21.34 -11.04 -16.82
CA PRO A 218 -22.15 -9.84 -16.92
C PRO A 218 -23.64 -10.13 -17.19
N GLY A 219 -24.17 -11.33 -17.02
CA GLY A 219 -25.62 -11.58 -17.12
C GLY A 219 -26.14 -11.45 -18.54
N GLY A 220 -25.44 -12.08 -19.49
CA GLY A 220 -25.83 -12.12 -20.91
C GLY A 220 -25.51 -10.86 -21.72
N ARG A 221 -24.71 -9.94 -21.17
CA ARG A 221 -24.15 -8.79 -21.90
C ARG A 221 -22.76 -9.12 -22.44
N ASP A 222 -22.35 -8.48 -23.52
CA ASP A 222 -20.98 -8.61 -24.05
C ASP A 222 -19.97 -7.69 -23.34
N VAL A 223 -20.46 -6.71 -22.57
CA VAL A 223 -19.64 -5.67 -21.93
C VAL A 223 -19.83 -5.72 -20.42
N PHE A 224 -18.72 -5.89 -19.70
CA PHE A 224 -18.64 -5.69 -18.26
C PHE A 224 -18.19 -4.24 -18.00
N VAL A 225 -19.02 -3.47 -17.28
CA VAL A 225 -18.71 -2.07 -16.92
C VAL A 225 -18.38 -2.02 -15.44
N TRP A 226 -17.16 -1.57 -15.13
CA TRP A 226 -16.68 -1.37 -13.76
C TRP A 226 -16.53 0.12 -13.46
N MET A 227 -17.00 0.55 -12.28
CA MET A 227 -16.76 1.89 -11.77
C MET A 227 -15.68 1.81 -10.70
N GLN A 228 -14.69 2.69 -10.80
CA GLN A 228 -13.63 2.84 -9.79
C GLN A 228 -13.46 4.31 -9.40
N ASN A 229 -12.57 4.58 -8.45
CA ASN A 229 -12.53 5.85 -7.73
C ASN A 229 -11.92 7.01 -8.54
N ALA A 230 -11.07 6.73 -9.53
CA ALA A 230 -10.50 7.69 -10.46
C ALA A 230 -10.11 7.02 -11.80
N GLU A 231 -9.74 7.83 -12.80
CA GLU A 231 -9.12 7.31 -14.03
C GLU A 231 -7.71 6.77 -13.73
N PRO A 232 -7.26 5.69 -14.41
CA PRO A 232 -5.86 5.28 -14.40
C PRO A 232 -4.94 6.45 -14.77
N ILE A 233 -3.83 6.62 -14.03
CA ILE A 233 -2.81 7.61 -14.37
C ILE A 233 -2.16 7.26 -15.72
N SER A 234 -1.96 5.95 -15.94
CA SER A 234 -1.35 5.40 -17.14
C SER A 234 -1.77 3.94 -17.33
N MET A 235 -1.57 3.43 -18.55
CA MET A 235 -1.71 2.00 -18.86
C MET A 235 -0.35 1.29 -18.97
N PHE A 236 0.76 1.98 -18.67
CA PHE A 236 2.09 1.37 -18.61
C PHE A 236 2.37 0.81 -17.21
N CYS A 237 1.85 -0.39 -16.95
CA CYS A 237 1.77 -1.03 -15.65
C CYS A 237 3.07 -1.08 -14.84
N ALA A 238 4.21 -1.19 -15.52
CA ALA A 238 5.50 -1.39 -14.88
C ALA A 238 6.05 -0.16 -14.13
N ASP A 239 5.50 1.03 -14.38
CA ASP A 239 5.97 2.30 -13.83
C ASP A 239 4.92 3.01 -12.96
N GLU A 240 3.79 2.35 -12.69
CA GLU A 240 2.71 2.90 -11.87
C GLU A 240 2.69 2.28 -10.46
N SER A 241 2.17 3.04 -9.50
CA SER A 241 2.04 2.64 -8.10
C SER A 241 0.64 2.90 -7.52
N ASP A 242 -0.29 3.42 -8.33
CA ASP A 242 -1.66 3.68 -7.91
C ASP A 242 -2.60 2.50 -8.25
N GLY A 243 -3.55 2.22 -7.35
CA GLY A 243 -4.46 1.09 -7.50
C GLY A 243 -5.44 1.20 -8.68
N GLU A 244 -5.72 2.41 -9.18
CA GLU A 244 -6.58 2.59 -10.36
C GLU A 244 -5.90 2.11 -11.65
N SER A 245 -4.61 2.41 -11.82
CA SER A 245 -3.78 1.88 -12.91
C SER A 245 -3.57 0.37 -12.76
N LEU A 246 -3.20 -0.11 -11.56
CA LEU A 246 -2.91 -1.52 -11.32
C LEU A 246 -4.14 -2.42 -11.57
N ARG A 247 -5.34 -2.02 -11.13
CA ARG A 247 -6.56 -2.81 -11.38
C ARG A 247 -6.83 -2.98 -12.87
N ALA A 248 -6.66 -1.92 -13.67
CA ALA A 248 -6.84 -2.00 -15.12
C ALA A 248 -5.78 -2.89 -15.77
N CYS A 249 -4.53 -2.78 -15.30
CA CYS A 249 -3.39 -3.57 -15.74
C CYS A 249 -3.55 -5.08 -15.51
N GLU A 250 -4.11 -5.49 -14.38
CA GLU A 250 -4.39 -6.90 -14.09
C GLU A 250 -5.42 -7.52 -15.03
N GLN A 251 -6.22 -6.72 -15.75
CA GLN A 251 -7.19 -7.24 -16.72
C GLN A 251 -6.57 -7.48 -18.10
N VAL A 252 -5.37 -6.95 -18.36
CA VAL A 252 -4.73 -6.97 -19.69
C VAL A 252 -3.32 -7.55 -19.68
N THR A 253 -2.76 -7.86 -18.51
CA THR A 253 -1.47 -8.52 -18.35
C THR A 253 -1.61 -9.78 -17.49
N GLU A 254 -0.71 -10.74 -17.67
CA GLU A 254 -0.64 -11.95 -16.85
C GLU A 254 0.76 -12.06 -16.22
N ALA A 255 0.81 -12.49 -14.96
CA ALA A 255 2.05 -12.70 -14.22
C ALA A 255 2.45 -14.19 -14.19
N LEU A 256 3.66 -14.49 -13.73
CA LEU A 256 4.12 -15.88 -13.55
C LEU A 256 3.26 -16.65 -12.54
N TYR A 257 2.89 -15.98 -11.45
CA TYR A 257 1.98 -16.46 -10.41
C TYR A 257 0.88 -15.41 -10.21
N SER A 258 -0.27 -15.87 -9.72
CA SER A 258 -1.41 -15.02 -9.37
C SER A 258 -1.94 -15.41 -7.99
N TYR A 259 -3.03 -14.80 -7.55
CA TYR A 259 -3.74 -15.20 -6.33
C TYR A 259 -4.97 -16.06 -6.68
N VAL A 260 -5.37 -16.93 -5.75
CA VAL A 260 -6.71 -17.54 -5.79
C VAL A 260 -7.73 -16.41 -5.88
N VAL A 261 -8.73 -16.57 -6.75
CA VAL A 261 -9.83 -15.62 -6.90
C VAL A 261 -10.48 -15.34 -5.53
N ASN A 262 -10.53 -14.07 -5.12
CA ASN A 262 -10.99 -13.60 -3.80
C ASN A 262 -10.19 -14.15 -2.60
N GLY A 263 -8.94 -14.57 -2.81
CA GLY A 263 -8.05 -15.06 -1.79
C GLY A 263 -6.68 -14.40 -1.87
N THR A 264 -5.80 -14.80 -0.96
CA THR A 264 -4.42 -14.31 -0.86
C THR A 264 -3.40 -15.43 -1.06
N ASP A 265 -3.85 -16.67 -1.24
CA ASP A 265 -2.98 -17.81 -1.55
C ASP A 265 -2.48 -17.69 -2.98
N THR A 266 -1.18 -17.90 -3.18
CA THR A 266 -0.57 -17.85 -4.50
C THR A 266 -0.85 -19.12 -5.29
N VAL A 267 -1.09 -18.96 -6.59
CA VAL A 267 -1.32 -20.05 -7.55
C VAL A 267 -0.51 -19.86 -8.83
N PRO A 268 -0.08 -20.95 -9.49
CA PRO A 268 0.59 -20.87 -10.79
C PRO A 268 -0.26 -20.17 -11.85
N ALA A 269 0.37 -19.32 -12.67
CA ALA A 269 -0.25 -18.64 -13.81
C ALA A 269 0.59 -18.91 -15.08
N LEU A 270 1.36 -17.95 -15.59
CA LEU A 270 2.25 -18.17 -16.75
C LEU A 270 3.42 -19.12 -16.45
N ALA A 271 3.78 -19.30 -15.18
CA ALA A 271 4.64 -20.41 -14.73
C ALA A 271 3.76 -21.56 -14.22
N GLU A 272 4.16 -22.80 -14.52
CA GLU A 272 3.58 -24.02 -13.93
C GLU A 272 4.13 -24.28 -12.52
N SER A 273 5.39 -23.91 -12.30
CA SER A 273 6.05 -23.99 -10.99
C SER A 273 7.28 -23.09 -10.95
N CYS A 274 7.60 -22.51 -9.79
CA CYS A 274 8.90 -21.92 -9.50
C CYS A 274 9.50 -22.59 -8.26
N THR A 275 10.73 -23.10 -8.38
CA THR A 275 11.44 -23.80 -7.30
C THR A 275 12.68 -23.00 -6.88
N PRO A 276 12.83 -22.65 -5.59
CA PRO A 276 14.03 -21.99 -5.10
C PRO A 276 15.18 -22.99 -4.92
N ASN A 277 16.41 -22.47 -4.90
CA ASN A 277 17.56 -23.17 -4.32
C ASN A 277 17.57 -23.06 -2.79
N ASP A 278 18.49 -23.78 -2.13
CA ASP A 278 18.50 -23.95 -0.66
C ASP A 278 18.61 -22.63 0.13
N ASP A 279 19.27 -21.61 -0.41
CA ASP A 279 19.47 -20.30 0.23
C ASP A 279 18.47 -19.23 -0.26
N LEU A 280 17.47 -19.62 -1.06
CA LEU A 280 16.42 -18.76 -1.61
C LEU A 280 16.91 -17.61 -2.52
N THR A 281 18.14 -17.69 -3.02
CA THR A 281 18.74 -16.65 -3.89
C THR A 281 18.50 -16.86 -5.39
N VAL A 282 18.09 -18.07 -5.80
CA VAL A 282 17.83 -18.43 -7.20
C VAL A 282 16.51 -19.18 -7.30
N TRP A 283 15.59 -18.67 -8.12
CA TRP A 283 14.32 -19.31 -8.43
C TRP A 283 14.30 -19.79 -9.87
N THR A 284 13.99 -21.06 -10.08
CA THR A 284 13.84 -21.66 -11.42
C THR A 284 12.38 -21.87 -11.73
N CYS A 285 11.86 -21.19 -12.74
CA CYS A 285 10.46 -21.28 -13.13
C CYS A 285 10.27 -22.10 -14.41
N ALA A 286 9.40 -23.11 -14.36
CA ALA A 286 8.93 -23.83 -15.53
C ALA A 286 7.75 -23.07 -16.15
N LEU A 287 7.90 -22.60 -17.40
CA LEU A 287 6.89 -21.78 -18.07
C LEU A 287 5.83 -22.64 -18.76
N ARG A 288 4.58 -22.19 -18.71
CA ARG A 288 3.46 -22.79 -19.43
C ARG A 288 3.72 -22.76 -20.93
N GLN A 289 3.54 -23.91 -21.58
CA GLN A 289 3.76 -24.06 -23.02
C GLN A 289 2.53 -23.67 -23.84
N GLY A 290 2.75 -23.18 -25.06
CA GLY A 290 1.69 -22.89 -26.02
C GLY A 290 0.87 -21.62 -25.72
N VAL A 291 1.35 -20.77 -24.82
CA VAL A 291 0.76 -19.45 -24.57
C VAL A 291 1.16 -18.49 -25.70
N THR A 292 0.22 -17.66 -26.15
CA THR A 292 0.44 -16.66 -27.19
C THR A 292 -0.07 -15.30 -26.75
N PHE A 293 0.64 -14.24 -27.13
CA PHE A 293 0.16 -12.88 -26.99
C PHE A 293 -1.01 -12.59 -27.94
N SER A 294 -1.69 -11.47 -27.73
CA SER A 294 -2.84 -11.04 -28.56
C SER A 294 -2.48 -10.76 -30.02
N ASP A 295 -1.19 -10.54 -30.33
CA ASP A 295 -0.68 -10.39 -31.70
C ASP A 295 -0.29 -11.74 -32.36
N GLY A 296 -0.43 -12.85 -31.63
CA GLY A 296 -0.11 -14.20 -32.09
C GLY A 296 1.35 -14.63 -31.89
N SER A 297 2.22 -13.76 -31.34
CA SER A 297 3.57 -14.17 -30.96
C SER A 297 3.54 -15.17 -29.79
N ALA A 298 4.51 -16.08 -29.75
CA ALA A 298 4.60 -17.09 -28.70
C ALA A 298 5.25 -16.48 -27.45
N PHE A 299 4.72 -16.83 -26.28
CA PHE A 299 5.35 -16.49 -24.99
C PHE A 299 6.46 -17.48 -24.67
N ASP A 300 7.64 -16.96 -24.32
CA ASP A 300 8.76 -17.76 -23.84
C ASP A 300 9.60 -17.03 -22.76
N ALA A 301 10.72 -17.65 -22.36
CA ALA A 301 11.59 -17.11 -21.31
C ALA A 301 12.23 -15.76 -21.68
N ALA A 302 12.41 -15.45 -22.96
CA ALA A 302 12.95 -14.17 -23.40
C ALA A 302 11.99 -13.02 -23.06
N ASP A 303 10.67 -13.24 -23.08
CA ASP A 303 9.67 -12.23 -22.71
C ASP A 303 9.70 -11.94 -21.20
N VAL A 304 9.88 -12.98 -20.38
CA VAL A 304 10.08 -12.83 -18.93
C VAL A 304 11.34 -12.03 -18.66
N VAL A 305 12.45 -12.37 -19.32
CA VAL A 305 13.71 -11.63 -19.20
C VAL A 305 13.55 -10.18 -19.68
N ALA A 306 12.83 -9.95 -20.79
CA ALA A 306 12.57 -8.61 -21.32
C ALA A 306 11.78 -7.75 -20.32
N THR A 307 10.80 -8.34 -19.62
CA THR A 307 9.99 -7.67 -18.58
C THR A 307 10.86 -7.24 -17.40
N PHE A 308 11.68 -8.13 -16.85
CA PHE A 308 12.57 -7.77 -15.74
C PHE A 308 13.70 -6.83 -16.17
N ASN A 309 14.21 -6.97 -17.40
CA ASN A 309 15.19 -6.03 -17.95
C ASN A 309 14.59 -4.62 -18.10
N MET A 310 13.34 -4.53 -18.59
CA MET A 310 12.61 -3.27 -18.64
C MET A 310 12.44 -2.64 -17.26
N GLY A 311 12.08 -3.42 -16.23
CA GLY A 311 11.84 -2.87 -14.89
C GLY A 311 13.10 -2.54 -14.09
N LEU A 312 14.18 -3.32 -14.22
CA LEU A 312 15.35 -3.23 -13.33
C LEU A 312 16.60 -2.62 -13.95
N ASN A 313 16.75 -2.69 -15.28
CA ASN A 313 17.94 -2.18 -15.97
C ASN A 313 17.70 -0.76 -16.49
N ILE A 314 18.18 0.23 -15.73
CA ILE A 314 18.06 1.66 -16.06
C ILE A 314 18.71 2.00 -17.41
N ALA A 315 19.72 1.23 -17.85
CA ALA A 315 20.37 1.43 -19.15
C ALA A 315 19.59 0.79 -20.32
N SER A 316 18.55 -0.01 -20.03
CA SER A 316 17.74 -0.64 -21.07
C SER A 316 17.01 0.43 -21.89
N PRO A 317 17.00 0.33 -23.24
CA PRO A 317 16.23 1.25 -24.07
C PRO A 317 14.71 1.18 -23.81
N THR A 318 14.24 0.09 -23.20
CA THR A 318 12.83 -0.12 -22.83
C THR A 318 12.49 0.35 -21.42
N HIS A 319 13.46 0.78 -20.60
CA HIS A 319 13.22 1.36 -19.27
C HIS A 319 12.70 2.80 -19.39
N LYS A 320 11.50 2.94 -19.95
CA LYS A 320 10.82 4.20 -20.22
C LYS A 320 9.34 4.03 -19.90
N GLY A 321 8.93 4.55 -18.76
CA GLY A 321 7.54 4.60 -18.34
C GLY A 321 6.95 6.00 -18.45
N ASN A 322 5.86 6.21 -17.72
CA ASN A 322 5.16 7.47 -17.60
C ASN A 322 5.95 8.50 -16.75
N THR A 323 6.39 8.08 -15.56
CA THR A 323 7.23 8.84 -14.63
C THR A 323 8.72 8.53 -14.80
N GLY A 324 9.03 7.30 -15.22
CA GLY A 324 10.38 6.76 -15.34
C GLY A 324 11.02 6.38 -14.00
N THR A 325 10.23 6.20 -12.94
CA THR A 325 10.72 5.90 -11.59
C THR A 325 10.84 4.40 -11.33
N PHE A 326 9.96 3.58 -11.92
CA PHE A 326 9.87 2.13 -11.75
C PHE A 326 9.91 1.70 -10.27
N PHE A 327 9.26 2.49 -9.40
CA PHE A 327 9.40 2.40 -7.96
C PHE A 327 9.15 0.98 -7.40
N TYR A 328 8.09 0.30 -7.84
CA TYR A 328 7.80 -1.07 -7.39
C TYR A 328 8.82 -2.11 -7.88
N TYR A 329 9.48 -1.91 -9.03
CA TYR A 329 10.56 -2.80 -9.43
C TYR A 329 11.77 -2.66 -8.52
N ASP A 330 12.16 -1.44 -8.17
CA ASP A 330 13.27 -1.23 -7.23
C ASP A 330 12.92 -1.74 -5.82
N TYR A 331 11.72 -1.43 -5.33
CA TYR A 331 11.26 -1.84 -4.00
C TYR A 331 11.11 -3.37 -3.86
N LEU A 332 10.41 -4.03 -4.80
CA LEU A 332 10.11 -5.47 -4.70
C LEU A 332 11.25 -6.36 -5.21
N TRP A 333 12.03 -5.87 -6.17
CA TRP A 333 12.97 -6.68 -6.93
C TRP A 333 14.39 -6.10 -6.99
N GLY A 334 14.69 -5.03 -6.25
CA GLY A 334 16.00 -4.37 -6.28
C GLY A 334 17.19 -5.25 -5.87
N LEU A 335 16.93 -6.34 -5.14
CA LEU A 335 17.93 -7.35 -4.78
C LEU A 335 18.19 -8.38 -5.89
N MET A 336 17.36 -8.44 -6.92
CA MET A 336 17.57 -9.36 -8.04
C MET A 336 18.75 -8.93 -8.90
N LYS A 337 19.48 -9.92 -9.42
CA LYS A 337 20.52 -9.67 -10.43
C LYS A 337 19.87 -9.11 -11.69
N LYS A 338 20.25 -7.89 -12.04
CA LYS A 338 19.72 -7.18 -13.21
C LYS A 338 20.12 -7.93 -14.49
N PRO A 339 19.16 -8.33 -15.35
CA PRO A 339 19.49 -8.97 -16.61
C PRO A 339 20.39 -8.07 -17.48
N GLY A 340 21.49 -8.62 -18.00
CA GLY A 340 22.41 -7.88 -18.88
C GLY A 340 23.46 -6.99 -18.18
N GLY A 341 23.59 -7.08 -16.85
CA GLY A 341 24.64 -6.44 -16.05
C GLY A 341 25.81 -7.35 -15.69
#